data_AF-A0A9X1TKN8-F1
#
_entry.id   AF-A0A9X1TKN8-F1
#
_cell.length_a   1.000
_cell.length_b   1.000
_cell.length_c   1.000
_cell.angle_alpha   90.00
_cell.angle_beta   90.00
_cell.angle_gamma   90.00
#
_symmetry.space_group_name_H-M   'P 1'
#
loop_
_entity.id
_entity.type
_entity.pdbx_description
1 polymer ?
#
loop_
_entity_poly.entity_id
_entity_poly.type
_entity_poly.pdbx_seq_one_letter_code
_entity_poly.pdbx_strand_id
1 'polypeptide(L)'
;MTSVVLVHGTGVREDGYASLFDLVSGNLAKLNRDLKLVRCFWGDAHGARLHRDGASMPPRAGEDEARAPDPGRPAEDVRLASWALLDADPFAELLLLAEEDARRGAKYVPLDVTPAEDLCPRLDKLRDDAAVRATADTHGLLIEELAGAADEVSGILATTLRESTAPLSTVRQVAARAVIAAALASADRRWDSAGASLDGNALDALLEVVLRALGEPGAALGIVSDVTRPVWLPFWRSAEWTASWRVRRRRSDLSRQAAPPIGDILRYQARGEGLRRHIAEVLRETPPPVVVLAHSLGGVACVDLLATEDHRDRVEAVVTVGSQAPFLYELDALSSLSFGDPLPSFFPERWLNVYDPRDPLAYVGAGVFGADRVRDVAFNTRRPLLRAHSAYWDHAPFYQWLDKELFDAPRD
;
A
#
# COMPACT_ATOMS: atom_id res chain seq x y z
N MET A 1 -2.92 -18.81 -39.89
CA MET A 1 -2.97 -19.02 -38.44
C MET A 1 -1.81 -18.31 -37.77
N THR A 2 -2.09 -17.47 -36.76
CA THR A 2 -1.09 -16.86 -35.86
C THR A 2 -1.34 -17.38 -34.45
N SER A 3 -0.30 -17.76 -33.73
CA SER A 3 -0.42 -18.21 -32.33
C SER A 3 -0.23 -17.04 -31.38
N VAL A 4 -1.07 -16.94 -30.35
CA VAL A 4 -0.95 -15.95 -29.27
C VAL A 4 -0.62 -16.69 -27.99
N VAL A 5 0.57 -16.49 -27.43
CA VAL A 5 0.95 -17.12 -26.16
C VAL A 5 0.64 -16.16 -25.02
N LEU A 6 -0.30 -16.56 -24.15
CA LEU A 6 -0.72 -15.75 -23.00
C LEU A 6 0.12 -16.08 -21.75
N VAL A 7 0.98 -15.14 -21.36
CA VAL A 7 1.82 -15.24 -20.16
C VAL A 7 1.30 -14.27 -19.09
N HIS A 8 0.73 -14.81 -18.01
CA HIS A 8 0.10 -13.99 -16.97
C HIS A 8 1.11 -13.52 -15.90
N GLY A 9 0.67 -12.55 -15.08
CA GLY A 9 1.40 -12.00 -13.94
C GLY A 9 1.32 -12.81 -12.64
N THR A 10 1.57 -12.17 -11.51
CA THR A 10 1.65 -12.83 -10.19
C THR A 10 0.30 -13.27 -9.64
N GLY A 11 0.31 -14.17 -8.64
CA GLY A 11 -0.84 -14.45 -7.77
C GLY A 11 -1.98 -15.24 -8.42
N VAL A 12 -1.91 -15.50 -9.72
CA VAL A 12 -2.95 -16.24 -10.44
C VAL A 12 -2.68 -17.73 -10.27
N ARG A 13 -3.57 -18.40 -9.52
CA ARG A 13 -3.63 -19.86 -9.44
C ARG A 13 -4.52 -20.40 -10.55
N GLU A 14 -4.55 -21.72 -10.73
CA GLU A 14 -5.16 -22.37 -11.89
C GLU A 14 -6.57 -21.83 -12.24
N ASP A 15 -7.47 -21.73 -11.27
CA ASP A 15 -8.84 -21.22 -11.47
C ASP A 15 -8.88 -19.77 -12.00
N GLY A 16 -8.03 -18.90 -11.42
CA GLY A 16 -7.91 -17.52 -11.86
C GLY A 16 -7.31 -17.41 -13.25
N TYR A 17 -6.38 -18.30 -13.59
CA TYR A 17 -5.74 -18.32 -14.91
C TYR A 17 -6.71 -18.81 -15.96
N ALA A 18 -7.47 -19.88 -15.67
CA ALA A 18 -8.51 -20.39 -16.55
C ALA A 18 -9.56 -19.31 -16.85
N SER A 19 -10.04 -18.60 -15.82
CA SER A 19 -11.00 -17.50 -15.97
C SER A 19 -10.46 -16.36 -16.85
N LEU A 20 -9.19 -15.98 -16.65
CA LEU A 20 -8.51 -14.99 -17.49
C LEU A 20 -8.35 -15.48 -18.93
N PHE A 21 -7.93 -16.72 -19.10
CA PHE A 21 -7.72 -17.33 -20.41
C PHE A 21 -9.02 -17.36 -21.22
N ASP A 22 -10.14 -17.75 -20.60
CA ASP A 22 -11.45 -17.77 -21.22
C ASP A 22 -11.92 -16.36 -21.62
N LEU A 23 -11.66 -15.35 -20.78
CA LEU A 23 -11.96 -13.94 -21.09
C LEU A 23 -11.17 -13.45 -22.30
N VAL A 24 -9.86 -13.69 -22.34
CA VAL A 24 -8.99 -13.30 -23.45
C VAL A 24 -9.38 -14.06 -24.72
N SER A 25 -9.62 -15.37 -24.61
CA SER A 25 -10.07 -16.21 -25.72
C SER A 25 -11.38 -15.70 -26.32
N GLY A 26 -12.36 -15.38 -25.47
CA GLY A 26 -13.66 -14.85 -25.91
C GLY A 26 -13.55 -13.50 -26.61
N ASN A 27 -12.62 -12.64 -26.21
CA ASN A 27 -12.40 -11.35 -26.87
C ASN A 27 -11.60 -11.47 -28.17
N LEU A 28 -10.60 -12.35 -28.23
CA LEU A 28 -9.86 -12.63 -29.47
C LEU A 28 -10.76 -13.30 -30.53
N ALA A 29 -11.67 -14.18 -30.12
CA ALA A 29 -12.61 -14.83 -31.03
C ALA A 29 -13.52 -13.82 -31.76
N LYS A 30 -13.88 -12.71 -31.10
CA LYS A 30 -14.71 -11.63 -31.70
C LYS A 30 -14.01 -10.89 -32.84
N LEU A 31 -12.69 -11.02 -32.97
CA LEU A 31 -11.92 -10.42 -34.06
C LEU A 31 -12.15 -11.14 -35.39
N ASN A 32 -12.72 -12.36 -35.40
CA ASN A 32 -12.94 -13.17 -36.59
C ASN A 32 -11.66 -13.41 -37.41
N ARG A 33 -10.54 -13.64 -36.72
CA ARG A 33 -9.22 -13.96 -37.29
C ARG A 33 -8.86 -15.41 -37.01
N ASP A 34 -7.97 -15.98 -37.84
CA ASP A 34 -7.40 -17.31 -37.65
C ASP A 34 -6.28 -17.28 -36.59
N LEU A 35 -6.69 -17.18 -35.31
CA LEU A 35 -5.82 -17.08 -34.14
C LEU A 35 -5.92 -18.31 -33.25
N LYS A 36 -4.78 -18.78 -32.75
CA LYS A 36 -4.71 -19.85 -31.74
C LYS A 36 -4.16 -19.28 -30.43
N LEU A 37 -5.02 -19.15 -29.41
CA LEU A 37 -4.56 -18.79 -28.07
C LEU A 37 -3.91 -20.01 -27.39
N VAL A 38 -2.70 -19.85 -26.88
CA VAL A 38 -1.88 -20.89 -26.25
C VAL A 38 -1.66 -20.54 -24.78
N ARG A 39 -1.83 -21.54 -23.91
CA ARG A 39 -1.64 -21.42 -22.46
C ARG A 39 -0.16 -21.44 -22.11
N CYS A 40 0.26 -20.53 -21.24
CA CYS A 40 1.55 -20.52 -20.56
C CYS A 40 1.32 -20.35 -19.05
N PHE A 41 0.75 -21.38 -18.42
CA PHE A 41 0.45 -21.38 -16.99
C PHE A 41 1.66 -21.85 -16.18
N TRP A 42 2.17 -20.99 -15.31
CA TRP A 42 3.40 -21.26 -14.54
C TRP A 42 3.22 -21.22 -13.02
N GLY A 43 2.06 -20.73 -12.54
CA GLY A 43 1.84 -20.37 -11.13
C GLY A 43 2.10 -21.49 -10.12
N ASP A 44 1.82 -22.76 -10.47
CA ASP A 44 1.99 -23.87 -9.52
C ASP A 44 3.44 -24.36 -9.43
N ALA A 45 4.11 -24.49 -10.58
CA ALA A 45 5.49 -24.96 -10.64
C ALA A 45 6.49 -23.88 -10.18
N HIS A 46 6.26 -22.64 -10.63
CA HIS A 46 7.23 -21.55 -10.50
C HIS A 46 6.76 -20.42 -9.58
N GLY A 47 5.48 -20.36 -9.20
CA GLY A 47 4.98 -19.38 -8.24
C GLY A 47 5.31 -19.71 -6.79
N ALA A 48 5.51 -18.68 -5.97
CA ALA A 48 5.80 -18.77 -4.57
C ALA A 48 4.65 -19.43 -3.78
N ARG A 49 5.04 -20.23 -2.79
CA ARG A 49 4.11 -20.87 -1.84
C ARG A 49 4.75 -20.95 -0.46
N LEU A 50 3.90 -20.98 0.56
CA LEU A 50 4.35 -21.24 1.92
C LEU A 50 4.64 -22.74 2.09
N HIS A 51 5.89 -23.14 1.98
CA HIS A 51 6.32 -24.56 2.07
C HIS A 51 6.05 -25.22 3.43
N ARG A 52 5.75 -24.43 4.46
CA ARG A 52 5.44 -24.89 5.82
C ARG A 52 4.19 -24.22 6.36
N ASP A 53 3.22 -23.90 5.48
CA ASP A 53 1.92 -23.34 5.85
C ASP A 53 1.99 -22.19 6.87
N GLY A 54 2.94 -21.29 6.68
CA GLY A 54 3.11 -20.12 7.54
C GLY A 54 3.76 -20.39 8.89
N ALA A 55 4.56 -21.46 9.06
CA ALA A 55 5.33 -21.73 10.28
C ALA A 55 6.31 -20.60 10.68
N SER A 56 6.63 -19.68 9.76
CA SER A 56 7.40 -18.47 10.05
C SER A 56 6.55 -17.31 10.61
N MET A 57 5.22 -17.48 10.68
CA MET A 57 4.31 -16.47 11.22
C MET A 57 4.17 -16.65 12.74
N PRO A 58 4.04 -15.56 13.51
CA PRO A 58 3.68 -15.65 14.92
C PRO A 58 2.38 -16.45 15.11
N PRO A 59 2.23 -17.21 16.22
CA PRO A 59 1.01 -17.95 16.51
C PRO A 59 -0.20 -17.02 16.57
N ARG A 60 -1.38 -17.52 16.19
CA ARG A 60 -2.60 -16.72 16.24
C ARG A 60 -2.97 -16.42 17.69
N ALA A 61 -3.37 -15.18 17.97
CA ALA A 61 -3.91 -14.80 19.27
C ALA A 61 -5.20 -15.59 19.56
N GLY A 62 -5.10 -16.59 20.44
CA GLY A 62 -6.16 -17.54 20.80
C GLY A 62 -5.73 -19.02 20.78
N GLU A 63 -4.67 -19.39 20.06
CA GLU A 63 -4.21 -20.79 20.00
C GLU A 63 -3.34 -21.18 21.22
N ASP A 64 -2.73 -20.21 21.90
CA ASP A 64 -1.94 -20.37 23.15
C ASP A 64 -2.63 -19.76 24.41
N GLU A 65 -3.94 -19.46 24.36
CA GLU A 65 -4.68 -18.88 25.50
C GLU A 65 -5.04 -19.91 26.60
N ALA A 66 -4.17 -20.90 26.84
CA ALA A 66 -4.19 -21.68 28.09
C ALA A 66 -3.49 -20.96 29.25
N ARG A 67 -2.91 -19.77 29.03
CA ARG A 67 -2.44 -18.88 30.09
C ARG A 67 -3.59 -18.00 30.56
N ALA A 68 -3.85 -18.03 31.87
CA ALA A 68 -4.85 -17.20 32.54
C ALA A 68 -4.74 -15.73 32.06
N PRO A 69 -5.88 -15.04 31.85
CA PRO A 69 -5.86 -13.65 31.41
C PRO A 69 -5.05 -12.82 32.40
N ASP A 70 -3.99 -12.17 31.91
CA ASP A 70 -3.23 -11.20 32.68
C ASP A 70 -4.20 -10.07 33.10
N PRO A 71 -4.40 -9.81 34.40
CA PRO A 71 -5.28 -8.75 34.87
C PRO A 71 -4.92 -7.35 34.34
N GLY A 72 -3.70 -7.14 33.83
CA GLY A 72 -3.27 -5.89 33.17
C GLY A 72 -3.65 -5.78 31.68
N ARG A 73 -3.90 -6.91 30.99
CA ARG A 73 -4.15 -6.97 29.54
C ARG A 73 -5.37 -6.14 29.08
N PRO A 74 -6.52 -6.13 29.80
CA PRO A 74 -7.66 -5.31 29.39
C PRO A 74 -7.37 -3.80 29.43
N ALA A 75 -6.51 -3.34 30.35
CA ALA A 75 -6.16 -1.92 30.47
C ALA A 75 -5.16 -1.49 29.39
N GLU A 76 -4.23 -2.37 29.02
CA GLU A 76 -3.30 -2.15 27.91
C GLU A 76 -4.01 -2.15 26.56
N ASP A 77 -4.93 -3.10 26.33
CA ASP A 77 -5.74 -3.17 25.11
C ASP A 77 -6.56 -1.88 24.89
N VAL A 78 -7.10 -1.30 25.98
CA VAL A 78 -7.81 -0.02 25.95
C VAL A 78 -6.87 1.17 25.69
N ARG A 79 -5.61 1.13 26.12
CA ARG A 79 -4.64 2.18 25.76
C ARG A 79 -4.24 2.09 24.29
N LEU A 80 -3.96 0.88 23.81
CA LEU A 80 -3.52 0.64 22.43
C LEU A 80 -4.59 1.04 21.40
N ALA A 81 -5.85 0.67 21.63
CA ALA A 81 -6.90 1.05 20.68
C ALA A 81 -7.28 2.54 20.76
N SER A 82 -6.99 3.24 21.86
CA SER A 82 -7.11 4.71 21.92
C SER A 82 -6.07 5.39 21.05
N TRP A 83 -4.82 4.89 21.03
CA TRP A 83 -3.79 5.41 20.13
C TRP A 83 -4.04 5.01 18.68
N ALA A 84 -4.55 3.80 18.41
CA ALA A 84 -4.94 3.40 17.05
C ALA A 84 -6.04 4.30 16.44
N LEU A 85 -6.89 4.92 17.28
CA LEU A 85 -7.83 5.95 16.84
C LEU A 85 -7.10 7.19 16.31
N LEU A 86 -6.09 7.64 17.06
CA LEU A 86 -5.29 8.82 16.74
C LEU A 86 -4.32 8.59 15.56
N ASP A 87 -3.85 7.35 15.34
CA ASP A 87 -3.04 7.00 14.16
C ASP A 87 -3.84 7.17 12.86
N ALA A 88 -5.15 6.94 12.89
CA ALA A 88 -6.02 7.09 11.73
C ALA A 88 -6.53 8.52 11.55
N ASP A 89 -6.81 9.22 12.65
CA ASP A 89 -7.15 10.64 12.67
C ASP A 89 -6.60 11.28 13.96
N PRO A 90 -5.51 12.07 13.86
CA PRO A 90 -4.88 12.71 15.01
C PRO A 90 -5.79 13.60 15.86
N PHE A 91 -6.91 14.06 15.30
CA PHE A 91 -7.82 15.00 15.95
C PHE A 91 -9.12 14.35 16.45
N ALA A 92 -9.27 13.03 16.28
CA ALA A 92 -10.51 12.31 16.59
C ALA A 92 -11.00 12.54 18.02
N GLU A 93 -10.09 12.59 19.00
CA GLU A 93 -10.48 12.81 20.40
C GLU A 93 -11.04 14.23 20.65
N LEU A 94 -10.49 15.25 19.98
CA LEU A 94 -10.98 16.63 20.07
C LEU A 94 -12.37 16.77 19.41
N LEU A 95 -12.57 16.14 18.25
CA LEU A 95 -13.83 16.18 17.51
C LEU A 95 -14.95 15.45 18.27
N LEU A 96 -14.66 14.30 18.87
CA LEU A 96 -15.61 13.55 19.67
C LEU A 96 -15.99 14.28 20.97
N LEU A 97 -15.05 15.00 21.58
CA LEU A 97 -15.33 15.87 22.71
C LEU A 97 -16.31 17.00 22.32
N ALA A 98 -16.11 17.62 21.15
CA ALA A 98 -16.99 18.68 20.66
C ALA A 98 -18.41 18.17 20.37
N GLU A 99 -18.53 16.97 19.78
CA GLU A 99 -19.83 16.36 19.52
C GLU A 99 -20.58 16.03 20.83
N GLU A 100 -19.87 15.54 21.85
CA GLU A 100 -20.46 15.25 23.15
C GLU A 100 -20.97 16.52 23.85
N ASP A 101 -20.20 17.61 23.81
CA ASP A 101 -20.62 18.90 24.34
C ASP A 101 -21.88 19.42 23.63
N ALA A 102 -21.96 19.27 22.30
CA ALA A 102 -23.17 19.60 21.53
C ALA A 102 -24.37 18.71 21.91
N ARG A 103 -24.16 17.40 22.12
CA ARG A 103 -25.21 16.45 22.51
C ARG A 103 -25.74 16.69 23.93
N ARG A 104 -24.88 17.09 24.87
CA ARG A 104 -25.28 17.35 26.25
C ARG A 104 -26.20 18.56 26.39
N GLY A 105 -26.21 19.48 25.41
CA GLY A 105 -27.07 20.65 25.40
C GLY A 105 -26.98 21.48 26.69
N ALA A 106 -25.81 21.44 27.35
CA ALA A 106 -25.63 22.06 28.64
C ALA A 106 -25.90 23.57 28.52
N LYS A 107 -26.70 24.13 29.45
CA LYS A 107 -26.91 25.58 29.52
C LYS A 107 -25.54 26.23 29.65
N TYR A 108 -25.21 27.13 28.73
CA TYR A 108 -24.01 27.95 28.75
C TYR A 108 -23.73 28.44 30.19
N VAL A 109 -22.67 27.92 30.79
CA VAL A 109 -22.12 28.43 32.05
C VAL A 109 -20.91 29.26 31.66
N PRO A 110 -20.93 30.59 31.85
CA PRO A 110 -19.75 31.42 31.58
C PRO A 110 -18.57 30.88 32.39
N LEU A 111 -17.51 30.46 31.70
CA LEU A 111 -16.22 30.20 32.31
C LEU A 111 -15.46 31.52 32.40
N ASP A 112 -14.71 31.72 33.48
CA ASP A 112 -13.83 32.90 33.63
C ASP A 112 -12.70 32.91 32.58
N VAL A 113 -12.28 31.71 32.12
CA VAL A 113 -11.30 31.48 31.04
C VAL A 113 -11.73 30.24 30.26
N THR A 114 -11.83 30.35 28.94
CA THR A 114 -12.13 29.21 28.05
C THR A 114 -10.90 28.31 27.88
N PRO A 115 -11.09 27.02 27.52
CA PRO A 115 -9.95 26.14 27.22
C PRO A 115 -9.02 26.68 26.13
N ALA A 116 -9.56 27.35 25.11
CA ALA A 116 -8.76 27.99 24.07
C ALA A 116 -7.91 29.15 24.60
N GLU A 117 -8.47 29.98 25.49
CA GLU A 117 -7.74 31.12 26.10
C GLU A 117 -6.59 30.66 27.02
N ASP A 118 -6.73 29.52 27.71
CA ASP A 118 -5.65 28.96 28.53
C ASP A 118 -4.61 28.17 27.71
N LEU A 119 -5.06 27.35 26.76
CA LEU A 119 -4.19 26.35 26.12
C LEU A 119 -3.48 26.88 24.87
N CYS A 120 -4.11 27.70 24.02
CA CYS A 120 -3.46 28.18 22.79
C CYS A 120 -2.13 28.91 23.06
N PRO A 121 -2.03 29.85 24.03
CA PRO A 121 -0.75 30.49 24.35
C PRO A 121 0.33 29.55 24.89
N ARG A 122 -0.05 28.36 25.40
CA ARG A 122 0.87 27.33 25.89
C ARG A 122 1.30 26.41 24.75
N LEU A 123 0.38 26.06 23.86
CA LEU A 123 0.65 25.33 22.62
C LEU A 123 1.67 26.10 21.77
N ASP A 124 1.49 27.41 21.60
CA ASP A 124 2.42 28.28 20.86
C ASP A 124 3.84 28.27 21.45
N LYS A 125 3.97 28.00 22.76
CA LYS A 125 5.25 27.98 23.48
C LYS A 125 5.89 26.59 23.55
N LEU A 126 5.22 25.53 23.09
CA LEU A 126 5.79 24.17 23.11
C LEU A 126 7.12 24.09 22.35
N ARG A 127 7.25 24.86 21.26
CA ARG A 127 8.50 24.98 20.49
C ARG A 127 9.70 25.46 21.31
N ASP A 128 9.45 26.24 22.36
CA ASP A 128 10.49 26.85 23.20
C ASP A 128 10.71 26.08 24.50
N ASP A 129 9.92 25.04 24.78
CA ASP A 129 10.08 24.19 25.96
C ASP A 129 11.27 23.24 25.77
N ALA A 130 12.28 23.41 26.63
CA ALA A 130 13.53 22.65 26.55
C ALA A 130 13.35 21.15 26.82
N ALA A 131 12.38 20.75 27.67
CA ALA A 131 12.13 19.36 27.99
C ALA A 131 11.37 18.65 26.87
N VAL A 132 10.39 19.34 26.27
CA VAL A 132 9.68 18.85 25.07
C VAL A 132 10.66 18.66 23.92
N ARG A 133 11.49 19.67 23.62
CA ARG A 133 12.50 19.60 22.57
C ARG A 133 13.50 18.45 22.79
N ALA A 134 14.08 18.35 23.98
CA ALA A 134 15.06 17.29 24.28
C ALA A 134 14.46 15.87 24.16
N THR A 135 13.20 15.70 24.59
CA THR A 135 12.49 14.41 24.50
C THR A 135 12.16 14.09 23.04
N ALA A 136 11.67 15.05 22.27
CA ALA A 136 11.36 14.90 20.85
C ALA A 136 12.61 14.54 20.03
N ASP A 137 13.71 15.30 20.22
CA ASP A 137 14.98 15.09 19.52
C ASP A 137 15.57 13.70 19.79
N THR A 138 15.44 13.19 21.03
CA THR A 138 15.91 11.85 21.41
C THR A 138 15.24 10.75 20.58
N HIS A 139 14.01 10.97 20.13
CA HIS A 139 13.22 9.99 19.37
C HIS A 139 13.08 10.35 17.87
N GLY A 140 13.85 11.34 17.39
CA GLY A 140 13.89 11.71 15.98
C GLY A 140 12.65 12.49 15.50
N LEU A 141 11.89 13.07 16.43
CA LEU A 141 10.76 13.96 16.13
C LEU A 141 11.28 15.41 16.11
N LEU A 142 11.06 16.11 14.99
CA LEU A 142 11.51 17.48 14.83
C LEU A 142 10.61 18.42 15.61
N ILE A 143 11.19 19.46 16.23
CA ILE A 143 10.40 20.44 16.99
C ILE A 143 9.41 21.20 16.08
N GLU A 144 9.72 21.32 14.79
CA GLU A 144 8.85 21.92 13.78
C GLU A 144 7.60 21.07 13.51
N GLU A 145 7.70 19.75 13.64
CA GLU A 145 6.54 18.84 13.51
C GLU A 145 5.60 18.99 14.71
N LEU A 146 6.18 19.11 15.92
CA LEU A 146 5.41 19.41 17.13
C LEU A 146 4.78 20.81 17.07
N ALA A 147 5.51 21.81 16.57
CA ALA A 147 5.00 23.17 16.45
C ALA A 147 3.85 23.25 15.44
N GLY A 148 3.99 22.64 14.25
CA GLY A 148 2.91 22.58 13.27
C GLY A 148 1.67 21.86 13.79
N ALA A 149 1.86 20.74 14.50
CA ALA A 149 0.78 20.03 15.15
C ALA A 149 0.09 20.85 16.26
N ALA A 150 0.86 21.61 17.04
CA ALA A 150 0.34 22.52 18.06
C ALA A 150 -0.50 23.65 17.43
N ASP A 151 -0.07 24.21 16.30
CA ASP A 151 -0.83 25.23 15.56
C ASP A 151 -2.18 24.69 15.06
N GLU A 152 -2.21 23.46 14.52
CA GLU A 152 -3.46 22.81 14.09
C GLU A 152 -4.42 22.57 15.26
N VAL A 153 -3.90 22.05 16.39
CA VAL A 153 -4.69 21.85 17.61
C VAL A 153 -5.21 23.17 18.17
N SER A 154 -4.39 24.23 18.21
CA SER A 154 -4.82 25.59 18.58
C SER A 154 -5.97 26.08 17.71
N GLY A 155 -5.92 25.82 16.40
CA GLY A 155 -7.01 26.13 15.46
C GLY A 155 -8.32 25.42 15.81
N ILE A 156 -8.26 24.12 16.12
CA ILE A 156 -9.43 23.33 16.52
C ILE A 156 -10.00 23.82 17.87
N LEU A 157 -9.13 24.12 18.84
CA LEU A 157 -9.57 24.66 20.13
C LEU A 157 -10.27 26.02 19.97
N ALA A 158 -9.72 26.91 19.15
CA ALA A 158 -10.25 28.25 18.92
C ALA A 158 -11.56 28.27 18.11
N THR A 159 -11.86 27.21 17.35
CA THR A 159 -13.03 27.14 16.45
C THR A 159 -14.08 26.14 16.93
N THR A 160 -13.70 24.88 17.10
CA THR A 160 -14.61 23.75 17.36
C THR A 160 -14.91 23.59 18.85
N LEU A 161 -13.91 23.82 19.73
CA LEU A 161 -14.05 23.67 21.18
C LEU A 161 -14.05 25.02 21.93
N ARG A 162 -14.27 26.13 21.22
CA ARG A 162 -14.23 27.48 21.79
C ARG A 162 -15.16 27.67 22.99
N GLU A 163 -16.36 27.12 22.88
CA GLU A 163 -17.42 27.20 23.89
C GLU A 163 -17.55 25.89 24.68
N SER A 164 -16.52 25.03 24.65
CA SER A 164 -16.54 23.75 25.34
C SER A 164 -16.76 23.95 26.85
N THR A 165 -17.63 23.11 27.41
CA THR A 165 -17.90 23.07 28.86
C THR A 165 -17.16 21.93 29.54
N ALA A 166 -16.34 21.19 28.79
CA ALA A 166 -15.54 20.11 29.31
C ALA A 166 -14.53 20.63 30.35
N PRO A 167 -14.18 19.83 31.37
CA PRO A 167 -13.13 20.19 32.31
C PRO A 167 -11.83 20.52 31.59
N LEU A 168 -11.16 21.61 31.99
CA LEU A 168 -9.92 22.07 31.36
C LEU A 168 -8.83 20.98 31.32
N SER A 169 -8.74 20.12 32.34
CA SER A 169 -7.83 18.96 32.35
C SER A 169 -8.17 17.94 31.27
N THR A 170 -9.45 17.72 30.98
CA THR A 170 -9.87 16.84 29.88
C THR A 170 -9.44 17.42 28.54
N VAL A 171 -9.71 18.71 28.29
CA VAL A 171 -9.30 19.38 27.04
C VAL A 171 -7.78 19.36 26.88
N ARG A 172 -7.03 19.57 27.97
CA ARG A 172 -5.56 19.51 27.95
C ARG A 172 -5.03 18.13 27.60
N GLN A 173 -5.62 17.06 28.15
CA GLN A 173 -5.20 15.69 27.86
C GLN A 173 -5.44 15.31 26.41
N VAL A 174 -6.61 15.62 25.85
CA VAL A 174 -6.89 15.34 24.44
C VAL A 174 -6.07 16.24 23.50
N ALA A 175 -5.79 17.49 23.87
CA ALA A 175 -4.92 18.39 23.10
C ALA A 175 -3.47 17.88 23.06
N ALA A 176 -2.90 17.47 24.20
CA ALA A 176 -1.55 16.91 24.26
C ALA A 176 -1.40 15.66 23.38
N ARG A 177 -2.38 14.75 23.46
CA ARG A 177 -2.42 13.53 22.64
C ARG A 177 -2.56 13.83 21.15
N ALA A 178 -3.42 14.79 20.79
CA ALA A 178 -3.60 15.22 19.41
C ALA A 178 -2.32 15.86 18.82
N VAL A 179 -1.62 16.69 19.59
CA VAL A 179 -0.33 17.28 19.16
C VAL A 179 0.69 16.19 18.86
N ILE A 180 0.83 15.21 19.76
CA ILE A 180 1.78 14.11 19.58
C ILE A 180 1.39 13.26 18.37
N ALA A 181 0.12 12.86 18.24
CA ALA A 181 -0.35 12.05 17.11
C ALA A 181 -0.17 12.77 15.77
N ALA A 182 -0.47 14.07 15.69
CA ALA A 182 -0.33 14.84 14.46
C ALA A 182 1.15 15.05 14.09
N ALA A 183 2.02 15.25 15.09
CA ALA A 183 3.46 15.33 14.86
C ALA A 183 4.04 13.99 14.35
N LEU A 184 3.61 12.86 14.90
CA LEU A 184 3.98 11.51 14.42
C LEU A 184 3.49 11.28 12.98
N ALA A 185 2.24 11.62 12.68
CA ALA A 185 1.70 11.52 11.32
C ALA A 185 2.44 12.42 10.32
N SER A 186 2.99 13.56 10.78
CA SER A 186 3.86 14.40 9.96
C SER A 186 5.24 13.77 9.74
N ALA A 187 5.82 13.19 10.79
CA ALA A 187 7.10 12.49 10.72
C ALA A 187 7.06 11.28 9.78
N ASP A 188 5.95 10.53 9.76
CA ASP A 188 5.75 9.40 8.84
C ASP A 188 5.74 9.80 7.36
N ARG A 189 5.48 11.08 7.05
CA ARG A 189 5.54 11.60 5.67
C ARG A 189 6.96 11.94 5.22
N ARG A 190 7.95 11.97 6.13
CA ARG A 190 9.37 12.15 5.78
C ARG A 190 9.93 10.85 5.21
N TRP A 191 9.96 10.76 3.88
CA TRP A 191 10.39 9.56 3.14
C TRP A 191 11.89 9.22 3.29
N ASP A 192 12.69 10.06 3.95
CA ASP A 192 14.16 10.02 3.96
C ASP A 192 14.79 9.59 5.29
N SER A 193 14.00 9.29 6.31
CA SER A 193 14.49 8.99 7.65
C SER A 193 13.67 7.87 8.29
N ALA A 194 14.22 7.20 9.30
CA ALA A 194 13.64 6.00 9.93
C ALA A 194 12.28 6.22 10.67
N GLY A 195 11.50 7.23 10.29
CA GLY A 195 10.38 7.77 11.06
C GLY A 195 10.83 8.34 12.41
N ALA A 196 9.89 8.89 13.18
CA ALA A 196 10.10 9.07 14.61
C ALA A 196 9.93 7.69 15.27
N SER A 197 10.98 7.17 15.91
CA SER A 197 10.95 5.86 16.55
C SER A 197 10.58 6.03 18.02
N LEU A 198 9.26 6.09 18.28
CA LEU A 198 8.72 6.13 19.64
C LEU A 198 8.15 4.76 19.99
N ASP A 199 8.75 4.11 20.99
CA ASP A 199 8.10 3.00 21.68
C ASP A 199 7.02 3.53 22.67
N GLY A 200 6.26 2.63 23.28
CA GLY A 200 5.20 3.03 24.22
C GLY A 200 5.71 3.83 25.42
N ASN A 201 6.92 3.55 25.92
CA ASN A 201 7.48 4.28 27.05
C ASN A 201 7.95 5.68 26.65
N ALA A 202 8.54 5.81 25.46
CA ALA A 202 8.93 7.08 24.87
C ALA A 202 7.72 7.98 24.60
N LEU A 203 6.63 7.38 24.12
CA LEU A 203 5.36 8.08 23.90
C LEU A 203 4.76 8.59 25.22
N ASP A 204 4.78 7.77 26.26
CA ASP A 204 4.33 8.16 27.60
C ASP A 204 5.21 9.27 28.20
N ALA A 205 6.53 9.18 28.02
CA ALA A 205 7.47 10.21 28.47
C ALA A 205 7.26 11.55 27.74
N LEU A 206 7.06 11.51 26.42
CA LEU A 206 6.75 12.70 25.61
C LEU A 206 5.41 13.31 26.02
N LEU A 207 4.39 12.47 26.25
CA LEU A 207 3.09 12.93 26.74
C LEU A 207 3.20 13.60 28.12
N GLU A 208 4.02 13.07 29.02
CA GLU A 208 4.25 13.66 30.34
C GLU A 208 4.86 15.06 30.24
N VAL A 209 5.90 15.26 29.42
CA VAL A 209 6.53 16.59 29.25
C VAL A 209 5.61 17.58 28.54
N VAL A 210 4.84 17.14 27.53
CA VAL A 210 3.85 18.00 26.85
C VAL A 210 2.74 18.42 27.82
N LEU A 211 2.18 17.49 28.60
CA LEU A 211 1.16 17.80 29.61
C LEU A 211 1.65 18.80 30.66
N ARG A 212 2.90 18.64 31.11
CA ARG A 212 3.55 19.57 32.03
C ARG A 212 3.68 20.96 31.42
N ALA A 213 4.13 21.07 30.17
CA ALA A 213 4.24 22.33 29.44
C ALA A 213 2.85 23.00 29.25
N LEU A 214 1.80 22.22 29.07
CA LEU A 214 0.41 22.70 29.02
C LEU A 214 -0.18 23.04 30.40
N GLY A 215 0.56 22.90 31.50
CA GLY A 215 0.15 23.34 32.83
C GLY A 215 -0.47 22.26 33.73
N GLU A 216 -0.28 20.98 33.43
CA GLU A 216 -0.73 19.86 34.28
C GLU A 216 0.45 19.26 35.04
N PRO A 217 0.71 19.66 36.30
CA PRO A 217 1.79 19.10 37.09
C PRO A 217 1.43 17.69 37.56
N GLY A 218 2.05 16.67 36.94
CA GLY A 218 2.22 15.35 37.54
C GLY A 218 0.94 14.59 37.88
N ALA A 219 -0.04 14.55 36.97
CA ALA A 219 -1.08 13.53 37.06
C ALA A 219 -0.41 12.17 36.82
N ALA A 220 -0.52 11.27 37.81
CA ALA A 220 -0.02 9.90 37.73
C ALA A 220 -0.38 9.28 36.37
N LEU A 221 0.61 8.64 35.74
CA LEU A 221 0.56 7.82 34.52
C LEU A 221 -0.36 6.58 34.63
N GLY A 222 -1.44 6.68 35.39
CA GLY A 222 -2.40 5.63 35.64
C GLY A 222 -3.77 6.23 35.82
N ILE A 223 -4.73 5.64 35.12
CA ILE A 223 -6.15 5.97 35.10
C ILE A 223 -6.44 7.08 34.08
N VAL A 224 -6.67 6.63 32.84
CA VAL A 224 -7.77 7.13 31.99
C VAL A 224 -8.93 7.44 32.94
N SER A 225 -9.08 8.69 33.35
CA SER A 225 -10.03 9.04 34.39
C SER A 225 -11.40 8.52 34.00
N ASP A 226 -12.06 7.86 34.96
CA ASP A 226 -13.41 7.31 34.88
C ASP A 226 -14.48 8.26 34.31
N VAL A 227 -14.13 9.53 34.08
CA VAL A 227 -14.98 10.58 33.53
C VAL A 227 -15.22 10.45 32.02
N THR A 228 -14.39 9.70 31.28
CA THR A 228 -14.56 9.55 29.82
C THR A 228 -14.99 8.14 29.38
N ARG A 229 -14.96 7.15 30.27
CA ARG A 229 -15.37 5.75 30.01
C ARG A 229 -16.73 5.56 29.32
N PRO A 230 -17.81 6.33 29.62
CA PRO A 230 -19.10 6.12 28.98
C PRO A 230 -19.16 6.60 27.52
N VAL A 231 -18.32 7.56 27.15
CA VAL A 231 -18.42 8.32 25.87
C VAL A 231 -17.79 7.54 24.71
N TRP A 232 -16.67 6.85 24.95
CA TRP A 232 -15.94 6.14 23.89
C TRP A 232 -16.44 4.71 23.66
N LEU A 233 -17.07 4.07 24.68
CA LEU A 233 -17.51 2.67 24.62
C LEU A 233 -18.38 2.29 23.39
N PRO A 234 -19.32 3.14 22.92
CA PRO A 234 -20.14 2.85 21.74
C PRO A 234 -19.32 2.94 20.43
N PHE A 235 -18.41 3.91 20.33
CA PHE A 235 -17.53 4.10 19.15
C PHE A 235 -16.56 2.92 18.99
N TRP A 236 -16.04 2.42 20.11
CA TRP A 236 -15.18 1.24 20.18
C TRP A 236 -15.86 -0.08 19.76
N ARG A 237 -17.20 -0.16 19.86
CA ARG A 237 -17.99 -1.32 19.42
C ARG A 237 -18.34 -1.29 17.93
N SER A 238 -18.08 -0.19 17.23
CA SER A 238 -18.22 -0.16 15.78
C SER A 238 -17.19 -1.11 15.15
N ALA A 239 -17.64 -1.92 14.20
CA ALA A 239 -16.90 -3.05 13.67
C ALA A 239 -15.63 -2.66 12.87
N GLU A 240 -15.36 -1.36 12.71
CA GLU A 240 -14.26 -0.80 11.91
C GLU A 240 -12.99 -0.56 12.76
N TRP A 241 -13.08 -0.12 14.01
CA TRP A 241 -11.89 0.20 14.84
C TRP A 241 -11.29 -1.01 15.56
N THR A 242 -12.10 -2.05 15.75
CA THR A 242 -11.59 -3.40 16.06
C THR A 242 -10.73 -3.98 14.92
N ALA A 243 -10.56 -3.27 13.79
CA ALA A 243 -9.64 -3.65 12.74
C ALA A 243 -8.19 -3.72 13.20
N SER A 244 -7.65 -2.90 14.11
CA SER A 244 -6.24 -3.02 14.56
C SER A 244 -5.99 -4.34 15.33
N TRP A 245 -6.92 -4.73 16.21
CA TRP A 245 -6.91 -6.02 16.91
C TRP A 245 -7.23 -7.20 15.97
N ARG A 246 -8.20 -7.03 15.06
CA ARG A 246 -8.46 -8.01 13.98
C ARG A 246 -7.31 -8.07 12.99
N VAL A 247 -6.50 -7.04 12.82
CA VAL A 247 -5.31 -7.02 11.97
C VAL A 247 -4.25 -7.88 12.64
N ARG A 248 -4.06 -7.87 13.97
CA ARG A 248 -3.22 -8.90 14.64
C ARG A 248 -3.79 -10.32 14.46
N ARG A 249 -5.11 -10.51 14.57
CA ARG A 249 -5.78 -11.82 14.38
C ARG A 249 -5.81 -12.31 12.93
N ARG A 250 -5.89 -11.40 11.96
CA ARG A 250 -5.94 -11.62 10.51
C ARG A 250 -4.61 -11.35 9.83
N ARG A 251 -3.55 -10.93 10.52
CA ARG A 251 -2.22 -10.68 9.93
C ARG A 251 -1.70 -11.96 9.31
N SER A 252 -1.89 -13.09 9.99
CA SER A 252 -1.56 -14.40 9.42
C SER A 252 -2.37 -14.68 8.15
N ASP A 253 -3.66 -14.31 8.10
CA ASP A 253 -4.52 -14.52 6.94
C ASP A 253 -4.23 -13.54 5.79
N LEU A 254 -3.95 -12.28 6.10
CA LEU A 254 -3.53 -11.22 5.17
C LEU A 254 -2.15 -11.53 4.60
N SER A 255 -1.20 -11.95 5.44
CA SER A 255 0.11 -12.43 4.97
C SER A 255 -0.04 -13.71 4.14
N ARG A 256 -0.95 -14.64 4.47
CA ARG A 256 -1.24 -15.81 3.62
C ARG A 256 -1.86 -15.44 2.28
N GLN A 257 -2.70 -14.40 2.21
CA GLN A 257 -3.36 -13.94 0.99
C GLN A 257 -2.50 -12.98 0.13
N ALA A 258 -1.63 -12.19 0.76
CA ALA A 258 -0.75 -11.23 0.08
C ALA A 258 0.68 -11.78 -0.18
N ALA A 259 1.10 -12.85 0.50
CA ALA A 259 2.37 -13.52 0.22
C ALA A 259 2.49 -14.08 -1.20
N PRO A 260 1.44 -14.62 -1.86
CA PRO A 260 1.60 -15.18 -3.19
C PRO A 260 2.02 -14.14 -4.24
N PRO A 261 1.37 -12.96 -4.39
CA PRO A 261 1.78 -11.99 -5.42
C PRO A 261 3.17 -11.38 -5.19
N ILE A 262 3.47 -10.92 -3.98
CA ILE A 262 4.80 -10.35 -3.63
C ILE A 262 5.86 -11.45 -3.68
N GLY A 263 5.52 -12.64 -3.16
CA GLY A 263 6.40 -13.80 -3.17
C GLY A 263 6.76 -14.25 -4.59
N ASP A 264 5.83 -14.20 -5.54
CA ASP A 264 6.09 -14.52 -6.95
C ASP A 264 7.16 -13.58 -7.54
N ILE A 265 7.08 -12.28 -7.27
CA ILE A 265 8.08 -11.29 -7.71
C ILE A 265 9.44 -11.60 -7.07
N LEU A 266 9.49 -11.76 -5.75
CA LEU A 266 10.72 -12.04 -5.03
C LEU A 266 11.36 -13.36 -5.49
N ARG A 267 10.54 -14.41 -5.67
CA ARG A 267 10.99 -15.71 -6.17
C ARG A 267 11.48 -15.61 -7.60
N TYR A 268 10.82 -14.84 -8.46
CA TYR A 268 11.27 -14.63 -9.83
C TYR A 268 12.62 -13.91 -9.86
N GLN A 269 12.77 -12.80 -9.15
CA GLN A 269 14.03 -12.06 -9.10
C GLN A 269 15.17 -12.92 -8.55
N ALA A 270 14.92 -13.79 -7.56
CA ALA A 270 15.95 -14.65 -6.97
C ALA A 270 16.21 -15.97 -7.75
N ARG A 271 15.19 -16.51 -8.43
CA ARG A 271 15.14 -17.90 -8.96
C ARG A 271 14.26 -18.01 -10.23
N GLY A 272 14.28 -17.01 -11.10
CA GLY A 272 13.38 -16.88 -12.26
C GLY A 272 13.70 -17.78 -13.46
N GLU A 273 14.87 -18.42 -13.50
CA GLU A 273 15.35 -19.23 -14.63
C GLU A 273 14.38 -20.38 -14.99
N GLY A 274 13.75 -20.97 -13.97
CA GLY A 274 12.75 -22.02 -14.18
C GLY A 274 11.53 -21.51 -14.95
N LEU A 275 11.04 -20.32 -14.60
CA LEU A 275 9.92 -19.68 -15.30
C LEU A 275 10.30 -19.36 -16.75
N ARG A 276 11.48 -18.77 -16.98
CA ARG A 276 11.96 -18.45 -18.33
C ARG A 276 12.09 -19.70 -19.20
N ARG A 277 12.65 -20.78 -18.66
CA ARG A 277 12.74 -22.07 -19.37
C ARG A 277 11.36 -22.62 -19.75
N HIS A 278 10.39 -22.54 -18.83
CA HIS A 278 9.02 -22.97 -19.11
C HIS A 278 8.38 -22.14 -20.23
N ILE A 279 8.55 -20.81 -20.22
CA ILE A 279 8.08 -19.94 -21.32
C ILE A 279 8.78 -20.35 -22.63
N ALA A 280 10.09 -20.57 -22.61
CA ALA A 280 10.85 -20.99 -23.79
C ALA A 280 10.37 -22.34 -24.37
N GLU A 281 10.02 -23.31 -23.51
CA GLU A 281 9.40 -24.58 -23.90
C GLU A 281 8.08 -24.34 -24.62
N VAL A 282 7.19 -23.52 -24.06
CA VAL A 282 5.91 -23.16 -24.68
C VAL A 282 6.12 -22.49 -26.04
N LEU A 283 7.08 -21.56 -26.16
CA LEU A 283 7.37 -20.89 -27.43
C LEU A 283 7.87 -21.87 -28.51
N ARG A 284 8.70 -22.86 -28.15
CA ARG A 284 9.22 -23.88 -29.07
C ARG A 284 8.14 -24.84 -29.58
N GLU A 285 7.19 -25.19 -28.72
CA GLU A 285 6.08 -26.09 -29.06
C GLU A 285 4.94 -25.37 -29.80
N THR A 286 4.91 -24.04 -29.73
CA THR A 286 3.89 -23.23 -30.40
C THR A 286 4.17 -23.09 -31.91
N PRO A 287 3.18 -23.29 -32.80
CA PRO A 287 3.37 -23.04 -34.24
C PRO A 287 3.61 -21.55 -34.53
N PRO A 288 4.66 -21.19 -35.30
CA PRO A 288 4.90 -19.81 -35.70
C PRO A 288 3.91 -19.32 -36.79
N PRO A 289 3.74 -17.99 -36.96
CA PRO A 289 4.31 -16.93 -36.13
C PRO A 289 3.63 -16.82 -34.77
N VAL A 290 4.41 -16.40 -33.76
CA VAL A 290 3.99 -16.27 -32.36
C VAL A 290 3.95 -14.80 -31.95
N VAL A 291 2.81 -14.38 -31.41
CA VAL A 291 2.68 -13.12 -30.65
C VAL A 291 2.69 -13.47 -29.17
N VAL A 292 3.65 -12.93 -28.43
CA VAL A 292 3.70 -13.06 -26.97
C VAL A 292 2.83 -11.98 -26.36
N LEU A 293 1.80 -12.37 -25.62
CA LEU A 293 0.91 -11.46 -24.90
C LEU A 293 1.15 -11.64 -23.39
N ALA A 294 1.90 -10.72 -22.79
CA ALA A 294 2.48 -10.89 -21.48
C ALA A 294 2.07 -9.77 -20.52
N HIS A 295 1.64 -10.12 -19.30
CA HIS A 295 1.12 -9.15 -18.34
C HIS A 295 1.90 -9.13 -17.03
N SER A 296 2.12 -7.93 -16.49
CA SER A 296 2.78 -7.74 -15.19
C SER A 296 4.10 -8.51 -15.11
N LEU A 297 4.30 -9.36 -14.09
CA LEU A 297 5.49 -10.22 -13.98
C LEU A 297 5.72 -11.13 -15.20
N GLY A 298 4.65 -11.59 -15.88
CA GLY A 298 4.79 -12.34 -17.12
C GLY A 298 5.48 -11.52 -18.21
N GLY A 299 5.24 -10.21 -18.24
CA GLY A 299 5.95 -9.26 -19.10
C GLY A 299 7.43 -9.19 -18.79
N VAL A 300 7.79 -9.09 -17.52
CA VAL A 300 9.19 -9.13 -17.07
C VAL A 300 9.88 -10.43 -17.51
N ALA A 301 9.25 -11.57 -17.24
CA ALA A 301 9.80 -12.88 -17.59
C ALA A 301 10.00 -13.07 -19.10
N CYS A 302 9.07 -12.56 -19.91
CA CYS A 302 9.20 -12.59 -21.37
C CYS A 302 10.31 -11.67 -21.88
N VAL A 303 10.43 -10.45 -21.35
CA VAL A 303 11.53 -9.54 -21.74
C VAL A 303 12.87 -10.15 -21.35
N ASP A 304 13.02 -10.67 -20.13
CA ASP A 304 14.26 -11.31 -19.71
C ASP A 304 14.64 -12.52 -20.60
N LEU A 305 13.65 -13.35 -20.95
CA LEU A 305 13.85 -14.48 -21.85
C LEU A 305 14.30 -14.02 -23.25
N LEU A 306 13.57 -13.09 -23.85
CA LEU A 306 13.82 -12.63 -25.22
C LEU A 306 15.10 -11.79 -25.34
N ALA A 307 15.60 -11.25 -24.22
CA ALA A 307 16.89 -10.58 -24.14
C ALA A 307 18.06 -11.55 -23.91
N THR A 308 17.81 -12.82 -23.58
CA THR A 308 18.87 -13.83 -23.35
C THR A 308 18.88 -14.95 -24.37
N GLU A 309 17.76 -15.21 -25.03
CA GLU A 309 17.60 -16.27 -26.02
C GLU A 309 17.07 -15.73 -27.35
N ASP A 310 17.62 -16.23 -28.46
CA ASP A 310 17.16 -15.89 -29.80
C ASP A 310 15.93 -16.74 -30.17
N HIS A 311 14.77 -16.08 -30.24
CA HIS A 311 13.48 -16.66 -30.69
C HIS A 311 12.93 -15.95 -31.94
N ARG A 312 13.79 -15.23 -32.69
CA ARG A 312 13.37 -14.38 -33.83
C ARG A 312 12.72 -15.15 -35.00
N ASP A 313 13.00 -16.44 -35.12
CA ASP A 313 12.42 -17.31 -36.15
C ASP A 313 10.95 -17.66 -35.86
N ARG A 314 10.47 -17.34 -34.64
CA ARG A 314 9.16 -17.73 -34.14
C ARG A 314 8.36 -16.55 -33.62
N VAL A 315 8.96 -15.71 -32.79
CA VAL A 315 8.31 -14.58 -32.12
C VAL A 315 8.32 -13.38 -33.04
N GLU A 316 7.14 -13.07 -33.59
CA GLU A 316 6.92 -11.93 -34.48
C GLU A 316 6.78 -10.63 -33.69
N ALA A 317 6.14 -10.69 -32.51
CA ALA A 317 5.93 -9.53 -31.66
C ALA A 317 5.83 -9.92 -30.18
N VAL A 318 6.23 -9.00 -29.31
CA VAL A 318 5.98 -9.05 -27.87
C VAL A 318 5.11 -7.87 -27.45
N VAL A 319 3.96 -8.19 -26.85
CA VAL A 319 3.03 -7.23 -26.27
C VAL A 319 3.11 -7.36 -24.75
N THR A 320 3.72 -6.37 -24.10
CA THR A 320 3.71 -6.27 -22.65
C THR A 320 2.53 -5.41 -22.21
N VAL A 321 1.80 -5.85 -21.17
CA VAL A 321 0.61 -5.15 -20.66
C VAL A 321 0.80 -4.90 -19.17
N GLY A 322 0.80 -3.65 -18.75
CA GLY A 322 1.04 -3.27 -17.34
C GLY A 322 2.33 -3.89 -16.79
N SER A 323 3.43 -3.83 -17.54
CA SER A 323 4.68 -4.52 -17.19
C SER A 323 5.62 -3.62 -16.38
N GLN A 324 6.41 -4.24 -15.51
CA GLN A 324 7.46 -3.59 -14.72
C GLN A 324 8.85 -3.67 -15.39
N ALA A 325 8.97 -4.31 -16.55
CA ALA A 325 10.29 -4.55 -17.18
C ALA A 325 11.11 -3.25 -17.40
N PRO A 326 10.55 -2.14 -17.90
CA PRO A 326 11.29 -0.89 -18.03
C PRO A 326 11.82 -0.34 -16.70
N PHE A 327 10.99 -0.36 -15.66
CA PHE A 327 11.37 0.12 -14.35
C PHE A 327 12.45 -0.75 -13.70
N LEU A 328 12.34 -2.07 -13.84
CA LEU A 328 13.37 -2.98 -13.34
C LEU A 328 14.70 -2.78 -14.07
N TYR A 329 14.70 -2.50 -15.37
CA TYR A 329 15.92 -2.16 -16.10
C TYR A 329 16.52 -0.83 -15.61
N GLU A 330 15.70 0.20 -15.41
CA GLU A 330 16.14 1.49 -14.87
C GLU A 330 16.74 1.38 -13.45
N LEU A 331 16.23 0.45 -12.64
CA LEU A 331 16.74 0.13 -11.32
C LEU A 331 17.96 -0.80 -11.30
N ASP A 332 18.48 -1.22 -12.47
CA ASP A 332 19.53 -2.26 -12.58
C ASP A 332 19.12 -3.59 -11.90
N ALA A 333 17.84 -3.93 -12.01
CA ALA A 333 17.20 -5.09 -11.39
C ALA A 333 16.54 -6.04 -12.41
N LEU A 334 16.59 -5.74 -13.72
CA LEU A 334 16.17 -6.67 -14.76
C LEU A 334 17.18 -7.82 -14.83
N SER A 335 16.72 -9.08 -14.84
CA SER A 335 17.64 -10.22 -14.69
C SER A 335 18.54 -10.43 -15.91
N SER A 336 18.08 -10.04 -17.10
CA SER A 336 18.77 -10.28 -18.37
C SER A 336 19.78 -9.22 -18.75
N LEU A 337 19.64 -7.99 -18.24
CA LEU A 337 20.38 -6.81 -18.70
C LEU A 337 20.71 -5.92 -17.51
N SER A 338 21.95 -5.45 -17.45
CA SER A 338 22.32 -4.36 -16.56
C SER A 338 21.92 -3.02 -17.16
N PHE A 339 21.72 -2.01 -16.32
CA PHE A 339 21.41 -0.66 -16.78
C PHE A 339 22.53 -0.13 -17.70
N GLY A 340 22.15 0.29 -18.91
CA GLY A 340 23.06 0.74 -19.96
C GLY A 340 23.35 -0.31 -21.02
N ASP A 341 23.04 -1.59 -20.78
CA ASP A 341 23.16 -2.63 -21.80
C ASP A 341 22.08 -2.45 -22.88
N PRO A 342 22.44 -2.44 -24.16
CA PRO A 342 21.44 -2.38 -25.23
C PRO A 342 20.66 -3.69 -25.30
N LEU A 343 19.38 -3.62 -25.71
CA LEU A 343 18.64 -4.81 -26.12
C LEU A 343 19.41 -5.52 -27.26
N PRO A 344 19.60 -6.85 -27.19
CA PRO A 344 20.35 -7.57 -28.20
C PRO A 344 19.70 -7.46 -29.58
N SER A 345 20.48 -7.69 -30.63
CA SER A 345 20.01 -7.58 -32.03
C SER A 345 18.99 -8.64 -32.42
N PHE A 346 18.89 -9.73 -31.65
CA PHE A 346 17.88 -10.78 -31.84
C PHE A 346 16.59 -10.54 -31.03
N PHE A 347 16.56 -9.54 -30.15
CA PHE A 347 15.33 -9.19 -29.43
C PHE A 347 14.25 -8.78 -30.46
N PRO A 348 12.98 -9.18 -30.30
CA PRO A 348 11.94 -8.89 -31.29
C PRO A 348 11.86 -7.41 -31.64
N GLU A 349 11.86 -7.09 -32.95
CA GLU A 349 11.77 -5.72 -33.45
C GLU A 349 10.43 -5.05 -33.08
N ARG A 350 9.37 -5.86 -32.93
CA ARG A 350 8.04 -5.39 -32.57
C ARG A 350 7.77 -5.60 -31.09
N TRP A 351 8.27 -4.69 -30.25
CA TRP A 351 7.86 -4.59 -28.85
C TRP A 351 6.80 -3.51 -28.67
N LEU A 352 5.57 -3.93 -28.37
CA LEU A 352 4.44 -3.05 -28.03
C LEU A 352 4.22 -3.05 -26.51
N ASN A 353 4.42 -1.92 -25.85
CA ASN A 353 4.26 -1.80 -24.41
C ASN A 353 2.98 -1.03 -24.05
N VAL A 354 2.02 -1.73 -23.47
CA VAL A 354 0.68 -1.22 -23.16
C VAL A 354 0.60 -0.81 -21.69
N TYR A 355 0.15 0.41 -21.44
CA TYR A 355 0.03 0.96 -20.08
C TYR A 355 -1.24 1.80 -19.90
N ASP A 356 -1.77 1.86 -18.68
CA ASP A 356 -2.75 2.88 -18.27
C ASP A 356 -2.03 3.89 -17.36
N PRO A 357 -2.14 5.21 -17.60
CA PRO A 357 -1.56 6.23 -16.72
C PRO A 357 -2.03 6.16 -15.25
N ARG A 358 -3.13 5.44 -14.96
CA ARG A 358 -3.65 5.22 -13.59
C ARG A 358 -3.20 3.89 -12.98
N ASP A 359 -2.53 3.04 -13.75
CA ASP A 359 -1.96 1.79 -13.28
C ASP A 359 -0.59 2.06 -12.66
N PRO A 360 -0.44 1.99 -11.32
CA PRO A 360 0.82 2.31 -10.65
C PRO A 360 1.93 1.28 -10.91
N LEU A 361 1.63 0.18 -11.60
CA LEU A 361 2.56 -0.90 -11.90
C LEU A 361 2.90 -0.99 -13.39
N ALA A 362 2.41 -0.06 -14.22
CA ALA A 362 2.69 -0.01 -15.65
C ALA A 362 3.71 1.08 -15.96
N TYR A 363 4.85 0.70 -16.53
CA TYR A 363 5.94 1.61 -16.83
C TYR A 363 6.19 1.69 -18.33
N VAL A 364 6.56 2.88 -18.82
CA VAL A 364 6.87 3.14 -20.23
C VAL A 364 8.29 2.70 -20.57
N GLY A 365 8.49 2.11 -21.75
CA GLY A 365 9.74 1.51 -22.19
C GLY A 365 10.61 2.38 -23.08
N ALA A 366 10.01 3.25 -23.91
CA ALA A 366 10.74 4.03 -24.92
C ALA A 366 11.78 4.97 -24.30
N GLY A 367 11.54 5.46 -23.08
CA GLY A 367 12.46 6.34 -22.36
C GLY A 367 13.78 5.67 -21.95
N VAL A 368 13.78 4.34 -21.77
CA VAL A 368 14.95 3.59 -21.28
C VAL A 368 15.54 2.63 -22.31
N PHE A 369 14.75 2.14 -23.26
CA PHE A 369 15.18 1.23 -24.32
C PHE A 369 15.27 1.87 -25.71
N GLY A 370 14.80 3.11 -25.87
CA GLY A 370 14.73 3.81 -27.15
C GLY A 370 13.39 3.60 -27.88
N ALA A 371 12.89 4.67 -28.50
CA ALA A 371 11.62 4.67 -29.22
C ALA A 371 11.65 3.87 -30.54
N ASP A 372 12.84 3.53 -31.03
CA ASP A 372 13.09 2.63 -32.15
C ASP A 372 12.96 1.15 -31.75
N ARG A 373 13.06 0.85 -30.45
CA ARG A 373 12.99 -0.53 -29.93
C ARG A 373 11.65 -0.86 -29.28
N VAL A 374 11.00 0.12 -28.65
CA VAL A 374 9.75 -0.08 -27.90
C VAL A 374 8.74 0.99 -28.26
N ARG A 375 7.52 0.57 -28.62
CA ARG A 375 6.39 1.47 -28.82
C ARG A 375 5.45 1.43 -27.62
N ASP A 376 5.45 2.51 -26.85
CA ASP A 376 4.51 2.69 -25.73
C ASP A 376 3.12 3.09 -26.23
N VAL A 377 2.09 2.44 -25.69
CA VAL A 377 0.68 2.66 -26.06
C VAL A 377 -0.18 2.82 -24.82
N ALA A 378 -0.72 4.03 -24.64
CA ALA A 378 -1.57 4.37 -23.51
C ALA A 378 -3.02 3.90 -23.73
N PHE A 379 -3.60 3.26 -22.72
CA PHE A 379 -5.02 2.95 -22.63
C PHE A 379 -5.63 3.60 -21.41
N ASN A 380 -6.87 4.07 -21.55
CA ASN A 380 -7.66 4.55 -20.41
C ASN A 380 -8.74 3.52 -20.10
N THR A 381 -8.44 2.61 -19.17
CA THR A 381 -9.35 1.57 -18.69
C THR A 381 -10.50 2.13 -17.84
N ARG A 382 -10.44 3.43 -17.48
CA ARG A 382 -11.37 4.13 -16.59
C ARG A 382 -11.49 3.47 -15.21
N ARG A 383 -10.42 2.84 -14.75
CA ARG A 383 -10.31 2.26 -13.40
C ARG A 383 -9.20 2.95 -12.59
N PRO A 384 -9.31 3.03 -11.26
CA PRO A 384 -8.27 3.61 -10.41
C PRO A 384 -7.28 2.56 -9.89
N LEU A 385 -6.01 2.96 -9.70
CA LEU A 385 -4.99 2.22 -8.95
C LEU A 385 -4.84 0.77 -9.42
N LEU A 386 -4.73 -0.18 -8.49
CA LEU A 386 -4.57 -1.61 -8.78
C LEU A 386 -5.73 -2.21 -9.61
N ARG A 387 -6.91 -1.57 -9.65
CA ARG A 387 -7.99 -2.02 -10.53
C ARG A 387 -7.72 -1.73 -12.01
N ALA A 388 -6.95 -0.69 -12.32
CA ALA A 388 -6.49 -0.43 -13.69
C ALA A 388 -5.58 -1.58 -14.17
N HIS A 389 -4.74 -2.09 -13.27
CA HIS A 389 -3.77 -3.14 -13.57
C HIS A 389 -4.37 -4.44 -14.11
N SER A 390 -5.58 -4.80 -13.67
CA SER A 390 -6.28 -6.00 -14.14
C SER A 390 -7.33 -5.72 -15.22
N ALA A 391 -7.62 -4.45 -15.53
CA ALA A 391 -8.78 -4.07 -16.35
C ALA A 391 -8.55 -4.18 -17.87
N TYR A 392 -7.29 -4.32 -18.32
CA TYR A 392 -6.96 -4.43 -19.75
C TYR A 392 -7.73 -5.55 -20.46
N TRP A 393 -7.93 -6.68 -19.77
CA TRP A 393 -8.49 -7.90 -20.37
C TRP A 393 -9.97 -7.83 -20.70
N ASP A 394 -10.72 -6.94 -20.06
CA ASP A 394 -12.13 -6.68 -20.36
C ASP A 394 -12.31 -5.39 -21.18
N HIS A 395 -11.21 -4.76 -21.58
CA HIS A 395 -11.24 -3.49 -22.29
C HIS A 395 -11.35 -3.70 -23.80
N ALA A 396 -12.56 -3.69 -24.36
CA ALA A 396 -12.78 -3.91 -25.80
C ALA A 396 -11.88 -3.07 -26.75
N PRO A 397 -11.59 -1.78 -26.49
CA PRO A 397 -10.66 -1.01 -27.33
C PRO A 397 -9.25 -1.61 -27.43
N PHE A 398 -8.78 -2.33 -26.41
CA PHE A 398 -7.48 -3.00 -26.44
C PHE A 398 -7.44 -4.07 -27.54
N TYR A 399 -8.49 -4.90 -27.65
CA TYR A 399 -8.54 -5.95 -28.68
C TYR A 399 -8.75 -5.38 -30.09
N GLN A 400 -9.53 -4.30 -30.22
CA GLN A 400 -9.68 -3.60 -31.51
C GLN A 400 -8.37 -3.00 -32.00
N TRP A 401 -7.55 -2.51 -31.08
CA TRP A 401 -6.21 -2.03 -31.37
C TRP A 401 -5.25 -3.18 -31.70
N LEU A 402 -5.26 -4.26 -30.92
CA LEU A 402 -4.46 -5.47 -31.23
C LEU A 402 -4.74 -5.99 -32.64
N ASP A 403 -6.01 -6.05 -33.04
CA ASP A 403 -6.40 -6.48 -34.39
C ASP A 403 -5.72 -5.61 -35.45
N LYS A 404 -5.87 -4.29 -35.35
CA LYS A 404 -5.27 -3.33 -36.30
C LYS A 404 -3.75 -3.42 -36.38
N GLU A 405 -3.09 -3.55 -35.24
CA GLU A 405 -1.63 -3.48 -35.17
C GLU A 405 -0.92 -4.77 -35.53
N LEU A 406 -1.54 -5.93 -35.23
CA LEU A 406 -0.86 -7.23 -35.33
C LEU A 406 -1.55 -8.21 -36.28
N PHE A 407 -2.87 -8.08 -36.50
CA PHE A 407 -3.65 -9.10 -37.21
C PHE A 407 -4.32 -8.60 -38.51
N ASP A 408 -4.42 -7.28 -38.70
CA ASP A 408 -5.04 -6.61 -39.86
C ASP A 408 -4.03 -6.09 -40.89
N ALA A 409 -2.72 -6.18 -40.61
CA ALA A 409 -1.70 -5.78 -41.57
C ALA A 409 -1.68 -6.74 -42.78
N PRO A 410 -1.66 -6.22 -44.03
CA PRO A 410 -1.33 -7.05 -45.19
C PRO A 410 0.07 -7.64 -44.95
N ARG A 411 0.20 -8.95 -45.12
CA ARG A 411 1.52 -9.57 -45.22
C ARG A 411 2.11 -9.15 -46.55
N ASP A 412 3.07 -8.23 -46.52
CA ASP A 412 3.89 -7.87 -47.70
C ASP A 412 4.70 -9.07 -48.20
#